data_AF-A0A821VEU4-F1
#
_entry.id   AF-A0A821VEU4-F1
#
_cell.length_a   1.000
_cell.length_b   1.000
_cell.length_c   1.000
_cell.angle_alpha   90.00
_cell.angle_beta   90.00
_cell.angle_gamma   90.00
#
_symmetry.space_group_name_H-M   'P 1'
#
loop_
_entity.id
_entity.type
_entity.pdbx_description
1 polymer ?
#
loop_
_entity_poly.entity_id
_entity_poly.type
_entity_poly.pdbx_seq_one_letter_code
_entity_poly.pdbx_strand_id
1 'polypeptide(L)'
;MSFLGAIGYIMQGSGIKEVLSLIYAPNSLEKMLNGHAYARAVRAHTLLHLTLATIISKELVLDSEMDKNLTNTIELIINKTISYNDIEQGDEIFEALLYQFNEKLQEHGERGPTAKLWIQYFHMVSIAKENYKS
;
A
#
# COMPACT_ATOMS: atom_id res chain seq x y z
N MET A 1 12.62 12.28 -15.25
CA MET A 1 11.60 12.12 -14.18
C MET A 1 11.62 10.66 -13.78
N SER A 2 11.82 10.33 -12.50
CA SER A 2 11.82 8.93 -12.03
C SER A 2 10.40 8.39 -11.99
N PHE A 3 10.21 7.06 -11.87
CA PHE A 3 8.88 6.46 -11.71
C PHE A 3 8.10 7.08 -10.54
N LEU A 4 8.78 7.30 -9.39
CA LEU A 4 8.20 8.00 -8.25
C LEU A 4 7.85 9.46 -8.55
N GLY A 5 8.65 10.14 -9.37
CA GLY A 5 8.33 11.48 -9.87
C GLY A 5 7.09 11.50 -10.76
N ALA A 6 6.91 10.47 -11.59
CA ALA A 6 5.71 10.32 -12.42
C ALA A 6 4.46 10.07 -11.57
N ILE A 7 4.57 9.28 -10.49
CA ILE A 7 3.49 9.12 -9.50
C ILE A 7 3.11 10.48 -8.90
N GLY A 8 4.11 11.26 -8.47
CA GLY A 8 3.87 12.60 -7.91
C GLY A 8 3.20 13.55 -8.89
N TYR A 9 3.58 13.51 -10.17
CA TYR A 9 2.95 14.28 -11.24
C TYR A 9 1.49 13.88 -11.46
N ILE A 10 1.21 12.57 -11.60
CA ILE A 10 -0.16 12.04 -11.76
C ILE A 10 -1.05 12.40 -10.57
N MET A 11 -0.49 12.40 -9.37
CA MET A 11 -1.20 12.71 -8.12
C MET A 11 -1.35 14.22 -7.85
N GLN A 12 -0.97 15.10 -8.77
CA GLN A 12 -1.11 16.53 -8.57
C GLN A 12 -2.59 16.92 -8.36
N GLY A 13 -2.87 17.71 -7.31
CA GLY A 13 -4.24 18.11 -6.97
C GLY A 13 -5.11 17.03 -6.30
N SER A 14 -4.56 15.85 -6.01
CA SER A 14 -5.29 14.74 -5.36
C SER A 14 -5.43 14.86 -3.84
N GLY A 15 -4.73 15.82 -3.21
CA GLY A 15 -4.57 15.87 -1.75
C GLY A 15 -3.28 15.21 -1.24
N ILE A 16 -2.47 14.59 -2.10
CA ILE A 16 -1.25 13.87 -1.67
C ILE A 16 -0.23 14.78 -0.97
N LYS A 17 -0.12 16.03 -1.41
CA LYS A 17 0.85 16.99 -0.84
C LYS A 17 0.42 17.40 0.57
N GLU A 18 -0.88 17.59 0.76
CA GLU A 18 -1.52 17.93 2.02
C GLU A 18 -1.33 16.81 3.04
N VAL A 19 -1.59 15.56 2.66
CA VAL A 19 -1.38 14.40 3.56
C VAL A 19 0.10 14.25 3.93
N LEU A 20 1.01 14.35 2.96
CA LEU A 20 2.44 14.19 3.22
C LEU A 20 3.03 15.36 4.02
N SER A 21 2.40 16.54 3.98
CA SER A 21 2.83 17.70 4.79
C SER A 21 2.69 17.49 6.29
N LEU A 22 1.89 16.51 6.71
CA LEU A 22 1.79 16.10 8.12
C LEU A 22 3.07 15.44 8.65
N ILE A 23 3.93 14.93 7.75
CA ILE A 23 5.12 14.14 8.10
C ILE A 23 6.40 14.82 7.61
N TYR A 24 6.33 15.60 6.54
CA TYR A 24 7.49 16.21 5.90
C TYR A 24 7.37 17.73 5.78
N ALA A 25 8.49 18.42 6.01
CA ALA A 25 8.58 19.86 5.81
C ALA A 25 8.33 20.24 4.33
N PRO A 26 7.71 21.40 4.04
CA PRO A 26 7.33 21.82 2.67
C PRO A 26 8.47 21.75 1.64
N ASN A 27 9.67 22.20 2.02
CA ASN A 27 10.86 22.19 1.15
C ASN A 27 11.30 20.78 0.73
N SER A 28 10.95 19.76 1.52
CA SER A 28 11.24 18.36 1.22
C SER A 28 10.17 17.75 0.32
N LEU A 29 8.91 18.18 0.42
CA LEU A 29 7.78 17.60 -0.33
C LEU A 29 7.97 17.76 -1.83
N GLU A 30 8.33 18.94 -2.29
CA GLU A 30 8.48 19.21 -3.73
C GLU A 30 9.60 18.38 -4.35
N LYS A 31 10.78 18.34 -3.71
CA LYS A 31 11.91 17.52 -4.17
C LYS A 31 11.57 16.03 -4.18
N MET A 32 10.71 15.59 -3.27
CA MET A 32 10.30 14.20 -3.12
C MET A 32 9.26 13.79 -4.16
N LEU A 33 8.19 14.59 -4.32
CA LEU A 33 7.12 14.34 -5.30
C LEU A 33 7.60 14.50 -6.74
N ASN A 34 8.63 15.31 -6.99
CA ASN A 34 9.29 15.38 -8.30
C ASN A 34 10.33 14.27 -8.52
N GLY A 35 10.55 13.40 -7.51
CA GLY A 35 11.44 12.25 -7.61
C GLY A 35 12.94 12.57 -7.47
N HIS A 36 13.31 13.79 -7.12
CA HIS A 36 14.71 14.21 -6.90
C HIS A 36 15.29 13.72 -5.57
N ALA A 37 14.46 13.61 -4.54
CA ALA A 37 14.85 13.10 -3.23
C ALA A 37 14.46 11.62 -3.10
N TYR A 38 15.14 10.75 -3.86
CA TYR A 38 14.76 9.34 -4.05
C TYR A 38 14.46 8.57 -2.75
N ALA A 39 15.39 8.52 -1.79
CA ALA A 39 15.19 7.79 -0.54
C ALA A 39 13.98 8.32 0.27
N ARG A 40 13.75 9.64 0.24
CA ARG A 40 12.57 10.25 0.87
C ARG A 40 11.30 9.88 0.11
N ALA A 41 11.34 9.84 -1.22
CA ALA A 41 10.20 9.49 -2.06
C ALA A 41 9.78 8.04 -1.84
N VAL A 42 10.74 7.10 -1.83
CA VAL A 42 10.48 5.68 -1.51
C VAL A 42 9.81 5.58 -0.14
N ARG A 43 10.35 6.26 0.88
CA ARG A 43 9.80 6.21 2.24
C ARG A 43 8.39 6.79 2.31
N ALA A 44 8.14 7.96 1.73
CA ALA A 44 6.83 8.61 1.77
C ALA A 44 5.77 7.80 1.02
N HIS A 45 6.08 7.31 -0.18
CA HIS A 45 5.15 6.50 -0.95
C HIS A 45 4.83 5.19 -0.25
N THR A 46 5.84 4.53 0.34
CA THR A 46 5.65 3.30 1.12
C THR A 46 4.78 3.53 2.36
N LEU A 47 5.02 4.61 3.11
CA LEU A 47 4.20 4.95 4.28
C LEU A 47 2.74 5.22 3.91
N LEU A 48 2.51 5.95 2.83
CA LEU A 48 1.16 6.27 2.37
C LEU A 48 0.45 5.04 1.82
N HIS A 49 1.17 4.17 1.10
CA HIS A 49 0.66 2.87 0.65
C HIS A 49 0.24 1.98 1.83
N LEU A 50 1.08 1.89 2.87
CA LEU A 50 0.76 1.16 4.10
C LEU A 50 -0.44 1.76 4.84
N THR A 51 -0.54 3.08 4.88
CA THR A 51 -1.66 3.78 5.53
C THR A 51 -2.98 3.44 4.82
N LEU A 52 -3.00 3.49 3.47
CA LEU A 52 -4.17 3.11 2.68
C LEU A 52 -4.52 1.63 2.88
N ALA A 53 -3.52 0.74 2.83
CA ALA A 53 -3.74 -0.68 3.09
C ALA A 53 -4.37 -0.91 4.46
N THR A 54 -3.85 -0.22 5.49
CA THR A 54 -4.39 -0.33 6.86
C THR A 54 -5.82 0.19 6.98
N ILE A 55 -6.18 1.25 6.26
CA ILE A 55 -7.56 1.78 6.23
C ILE A 55 -8.50 0.73 5.63
N ILE A 56 -8.13 0.15 4.49
CA ILE A 56 -8.95 -0.86 3.80
C ILE A 56 -9.03 -2.15 4.62
N SER A 57 -7.92 -2.60 5.21
CA SER A 57 -7.88 -3.80 6.04
C SER A 57 -8.82 -3.73 7.25
N LYS A 58 -9.10 -2.54 7.78
CA LYS A 58 -10.07 -2.35 8.88
C LYS A 58 -11.52 -2.56 8.45
N GLU A 59 -11.81 -2.55 7.16
CA GLU A 59 -13.15 -2.77 6.60
C GLU A 59 -13.38 -4.25 6.23
N LEU A 60 -12.38 -5.12 6.39
CA LEU A 60 -12.50 -6.55 6.08
C LEU A 60 -13.33 -7.27 7.15
N VAL A 61 -14.12 -8.24 6.71
CA VAL A 61 -14.91 -9.10 7.59
C VAL A 61 -14.17 -10.41 7.74
N LEU A 62 -13.46 -10.54 8.87
CA LEU A 62 -12.81 -11.78 9.24
C LEU A 62 -13.78 -12.62 10.06
N ASP A 63 -14.11 -13.81 9.59
CA ASP A 63 -14.76 -14.80 10.44
C ASP A 63 -13.79 -15.35 11.50
N SER A 64 -14.31 -16.06 12.49
CA SER A 64 -13.52 -16.57 13.61
C SER A 64 -12.42 -17.55 13.21
N GLU A 65 -12.60 -18.26 12.09
CA GLU A 65 -11.61 -19.22 11.60
C GLU A 65 -10.47 -18.49 10.89
N MET A 66 -10.81 -17.57 9.99
CA MET A 66 -9.85 -16.73 9.27
C MET A 66 -9.03 -15.86 10.22
N ASP A 67 -9.64 -15.26 11.25
CA ASP A 67 -8.95 -14.44 12.27
C ASP A 67 -7.94 -15.27 13.08
N LYS A 68 -8.33 -16.47 13.51
CA LYS A 68 -7.47 -17.40 14.24
C LYS A 68 -6.28 -17.83 13.39
N ASN A 69 -6.53 -18.18 12.13
CA ASN A 69 -5.49 -18.66 11.22
C ASN A 69 -4.53 -17.53 10.83
N LEU A 70 -5.04 -16.32 10.56
CA LEU A 70 -4.19 -15.15 10.31
C LEU A 70 -3.29 -14.85 11.53
N THR A 71 -3.85 -14.93 12.74
CA THR A 71 -3.08 -14.74 13.98
C THR A 71 -1.97 -15.78 14.12
N ASN A 72 -2.28 -17.06 13.89
CA ASN A 72 -1.28 -18.13 13.91
C ASN A 72 -0.17 -17.88 12.89
N THR A 73 -0.52 -17.49 11.66
CA THR A 73 0.48 -17.21 10.63
C THR A 73 1.35 -16.00 10.98
N ILE A 74 0.77 -14.94 11.54
CA ILE A 74 1.54 -13.78 12.04
C ILE A 74 2.53 -14.22 13.12
N GLU A 75 2.11 -15.08 14.05
CA GLU A 75 3.00 -15.64 15.07
C GLU A 75 4.14 -16.45 14.45
N LEU A 76 3.86 -17.28 13.44
CA LEU A 76 4.89 -18.03 12.71
C LEU A 76 5.89 -17.11 12.00
N ILE A 77 5.42 -16.00 11.41
CA ILE A 77 6.28 -14.99 10.77
C ILE A 77 7.17 -14.30 11.81
N ILE A 78 6.60 -13.87 12.93
CA ILE A 78 7.34 -13.21 14.03
C ILE A 78 8.42 -14.15 14.59
N ASN A 79 8.08 -15.42 14.75
CA ASN A 79 9.00 -16.45 15.21
C ASN A 79 9.99 -16.92 14.13
N LYS A 80 9.87 -16.41 12.89
CA LYS A 80 10.69 -16.77 11.72
C LYS A 80 10.68 -18.27 11.42
N THR A 81 9.58 -18.94 11.75
CA THR A 81 9.40 -20.39 11.55
C THR A 81 8.82 -20.73 10.18
N ILE A 82 8.34 -19.73 9.45
CA ILE A 82 7.80 -19.85 8.10
C ILE A 82 8.51 -18.88 7.15
N SER A 83 8.80 -19.30 5.93
CA SER A 83 9.40 -18.47 4.89
C SER A 83 8.35 -17.79 4.01
N TYR A 84 8.76 -16.79 3.23
CA TYR A 84 7.86 -16.16 2.25
C TYR A 84 7.32 -17.15 1.22
N ASN A 85 8.10 -18.15 0.81
CA ASN A 85 7.68 -19.15 -0.17
C ASN A 85 6.59 -20.07 0.38
N ASP A 86 6.64 -20.37 1.68
CA ASP A 86 5.63 -21.21 2.34
C ASP A 86 4.27 -20.49 2.43
N ILE A 87 4.30 -19.16 2.55
CA ILE A 87 3.09 -18.31 2.54
C ILE A 87 2.53 -18.21 1.11
N GLU A 88 3.39 -17.99 0.13
CA GLU A 88 2.99 -17.80 -1.28
C GLU A 88 2.41 -19.08 -1.91
N GLN A 89 2.81 -20.26 -1.44
CA GLN A 89 2.38 -21.55 -1.99
C GLN A 89 1.22 -22.21 -1.23
N GLY A 90 0.82 -21.65 -0.07
CA GLY A 90 0.30 -22.50 1.01
C GLY A 90 -1.11 -22.24 1.54
N ASP A 91 -1.78 -21.12 1.25
CA ASP A 91 -2.94 -20.76 2.07
C ASP A 91 -4.16 -20.26 1.28
N GLU A 92 -5.19 -21.11 1.19
CA GLU A 92 -6.53 -20.72 0.74
C GLU A 92 -7.07 -19.50 1.50
N ILE A 93 -6.59 -19.27 2.73
CA ILE A 93 -6.99 -18.15 3.58
C ILE A 93 -6.36 -16.84 3.12
N PHE A 94 -5.09 -16.84 2.70
CA PHE A 94 -4.50 -15.64 2.12
C PHE A 94 -5.17 -15.27 0.80
N GLU A 95 -5.55 -16.25 -0.02
CA GLU A 95 -6.33 -16.00 -1.23
C GLU A 95 -7.68 -15.38 -0.92
N ALA A 96 -8.41 -15.91 0.07
CA ALA A 96 -9.68 -15.33 0.51
C ALA A 96 -9.53 -13.91 1.07
N LEU A 97 -8.49 -13.65 1.87
CA LEU A 97 -8.18 -12.33 2.41
C LEU A 97 -7.82 -11.34 1.31
N LEU A 98 -6.97 -11.75 0.36
CA LEU A 98 -6.57 -10.94 -0.79
C LEU A 98 -7.77 -10.64 -1.69
N TYR A 99 -8.66 -11.61 -1.89
CA TYR A 99 -9.91 -11.40 -2.63
C TYR A 99 -10.76 -10.32 -1.98
N GLN A 100 -11.07 -10.44 -0.68
CA GLN A 100 -11.85 -9.42 0.04
C GLN A 100 -11.16 -8.04 0.04
N PHE A 101 -9.85 -8.02 0.23
CA PHE A 101 -9.09 -6.76 0.19
C PHE A 101 -9.20 -6.08 -1.17
N ASN A 102 -9.05 -6.83 -2.26
CA ASN A 102 -9.16 -6.30 -3.61
C ASN A 102 -10.59 -5.86 -3.93
N GLU A 103 -11.61 -6.57 -3.44
CA GLU A 103 -13.01 -6.16 -3.58
C GLU A 103 -13.24 -4.80 -2.91
N LYS A 104 -12.80 -4.63 -1.65
CA LYS A 104 -12.88 -3.34 -0.95
C LYS A 104 -12.09 -2.25 -1.65
N LEU A 105 -10.90 -2.55 -2.16
CA LEU A 105 -10.10 -1.59 -2.93
C LEU A 105 -10.88 -1.08 -4.16
N GLN A 106 -11.59 -1.97 -4.88
CA GLN A 106 -12.42 -1.57 -6.03
C GLN A 106 -13.65 -0.77 -5.61
N GLU A 107 -14.39 -1.19 -4.57
CA GLU A 107 -15.54 -0.45 -4.04
C GLU A 107 -15.18 1.00 -3.68
N HIS A 108 -14.01 1.23 -3.08
CA HIS A 108 -13.52 2.58 -2.80
C HIS A 108 -13.27 3.37 -4.08
N GLY A 109 -12.73 2.75 -5.12
CA GLY A 109 -12.50 3.36 -6.43
C GLY A 109 -13.77 3.86 -7.12
N GLU A 110 -14.91 3.25 -6.84
CA GLU A 110 -16.21 3.64 -7.41
C GLU A 110 -16.80 4.91 -6.80
N ARG A 111 -16.28 5.39 -5.67
CA ARG A 111 -16.80 6.57 -4.93
C ARG A 111 -16.57 7.90 -5.64
N GLY A 112 -15.78 7.92 -6.72
CA GLY A 112 -15.61 9.09 -7.57
C GLY A 112 -14.21 9.20 -8.19
N PRO A 113 -13.97 10.23 -9.03
CA PRO A 113 -12.72 10.36 -9.79
C PRO A 113 -11.47 10.43 -8.90
N THR A 114 -11.53 11.17 -7.79
CA THR A 114 -10.42 11.27 -6.84
C THR A 114 -10.16 9.94 -6.15
N ALA A 115 -11.19 9.21 -5.74
CA ALA A 115 -11.03 7.91 -5.10
C ALA A 115 -10.38 6.91 -6.08
N LYS A 116 -10.85 6.87 -7.33
CA LYS A 116 -10.23 6.07 -8.39
C LYS A 116 -8.76 6.40 -8.61
N LEU A 117 -8.38 7.68 -8.55
CA LEU A 117 -6.99 8.12 -8.64
C LEU A 117 -6.15 7.61 -7.45
N TRP A 118 -6.69 7.58 -6.24
CA TRP A 118 -6.03 7.00 -5.07
C TRP A 118 -5.88 5.47 -5.16
N ILE A 119 -6.82 4.77 -5.80
CA ILE A 119 -6.66 3.34 -6.11
C ILE A 119 -5.57 3.13 -7.17
N GLN A 120 -5.53 3.94 -8.21
CA GLN A 120 -4.45 3.92 -9.20
C GLN A 120 -3.09 4.18 -8.55
N TYR A 121 -3.01 5.15 -7.63
CA TYR A 121 -1.83 5.40 -6.81
C TYR A 121 -1.38 4.14 -6.05
N PHE A 122 -2.31 3.45 -5.41
CA PHE A 122 -2.02 2.22 -4.68
C PHE A 122 -1.35 1.18 -5.57
N HIS A 123 -1.89 0.94 -6.78
CA HIS A 123 -1.30 0.02 -7.75
C HIS A 123 0.07 0.47 -8.26
N MET A 124 0.24 1.76 -8.56
CA MET A 124 1.55 2.29 -8.99
C MET A 124 2.63 2.08 -7.93
N VAL A 125 2.32 2.30 -6.65
CA VAL A 125 3.29 2.07 -5.57
C VAL A 125 3.55 0.57 -5.36
N SER A 126 2.56 -0.32 -5.54
CA SER A 126 2.78 -1.77 -5.53
C SER A 126 3.82 -2.19 -6.58
N ILE A 127 3.68 -1.70 -7.82
CA ILE A 127 4.66 -1.94 -8.91
C ILE A 127 6.04 -1.38 -8.55
N ALA A 128 6.10 -0.17 -7.96
CA ALA A 128 7.38 0.40 -7.52
C ALA A 128 8.11 -0.54 -6.55
N LYS A 129 7.39 -1.11 -5.58
CA LYS A 129 7.95 -1.99 -4.54
C LYS A 129 8.48 -3.31 -5.08
N GLU A 130 7.85 -3.90 -6.09
CA GLU A 130 8.35 -5.11 -6.76
C GLU A 130 9.71 -4.85 -7.42
N ASN A 131 9.86 -3.69 -8.04
CA ASN A 131 11.11 -3.30 -8.70
C ASN A 131 12.25 -2.91 -7.73
N TYR A 132 11.98 -2.77 -6.42
CA TYR A 132 13.02 -2.49 -5.40
C TYR A 132 13.58 -3.75 -4.74
N LYS A 133 13.06 -4.93 -5.04
CA LYS A 133 13.55 -6.21 -4.51
C LYS A 133 14.78 -6.77 -5.25
N SER A 134 15.44 -5.98 -6.10
CA SER A 134 16.65 -6.37 -6.85
C SER A 134 17.91 -6.36 -6.01
#